data_AF-A0A2A6C1W4-F1
#
_entry.id   AF-A0A2A6C1W4-F1
#
_cell.length_a   1.000
_cell.length_b   1.000
_cell.length_c   1.000
_cell.angle_alpha   90.00
_cell.angle_beta   90.00
_cell.angle_gamma   90.00
#
_symmetry.space_group_name_H-M   'P 1'
#
loop_
_entity.id
_entity.type
_entity.pdbx_description
1 polymer ?
#
loop_
_entity_poly.entity_id
_entity_poly.type
_entity_poly.pdbx_seq_one_letter_code
_entity_poly.pdbx_strand_id
1 'polypeptide(L)'
;MKNSTSDLNYLLHLDRDFVLDASVIYQKYLPLFTLLTIRPMIFYILLSKATLMSADLRLGYFINQVAVLLHELNFCFLYRMHVIAPYAALYCDGPICRIGLPHSLLMALLSLTVIWTIPTFLFILMRMHQRVIANTKSILRFSTSSQVIILVFLTFLLSLNVFGFGYFSENCDDCDELEKMPDLAWVIERGGTLFLYGPPGKGHHFQGETIILSITLATVGIFIAVITVNTARTMSAQSVLLASKTQQAQNRLIRVFFWQLAGVNVCYIIPLALMLLATVIDYTFIDSRIIAAVRFVLVPFFSLEGTQLSLIFLFKNPVHRKILNYVFRHTILRQKSIVTPFESVRHVTEFRSAFPTAQQSIPIIVKTVY
;
A
#
# COMPACT_ATOMS: atom_id res chain seq x y z
N MET A 1 -12.68 -10.19 -47.30
CA MET A 1 -12.62 -9.14 -46.27
C MET A 1 -11.22 -9.11 -45.71
N LYS A 2 -10.43 -8.07 -46.03
CA LYS A 2 -9.11 -7.84 -45.45
C LYS A 2 -9.32 -7.34 -44.02
N ASN A 3 -8.69 -7.98 -43.05
CA ASN A 3 -8.67 -7.63 -41.63
C ASN A 3 -8.39 -6.14 -41.42
N SER A 4 -9.44 -5.33 -41.20
CA SER A 4 -9.34 -3.97 -40.69
C SER A 4 -9.17 -3.93 -39.17
N THR A 5 -8.84 -5.07 -38.54
CA THR A 5 -8.61 -5.24 -37.10
C THR A 5 -7.21 -4.79 -36.64
N SER A 6 -6.38 -4.26 -37.55
CA SER A 6 -4.99 -3.90 -37.27
C SER A 6 -4.81 -2.58 -36.52
N ASP A 7 -5.67 -1.58 -36.72
CA ASP A 7 -5.44 -0.24 -36.16
C ASP A 7 -6.53 0.16 -35.16
N LEU A 8 -6.40 -0.36 -33.93
CA LEU A 8 -7.11 0.20 -32.79
C LEU A 8 -6.51 1.56 -32.41
N ASN A 9 -7.35 2.53 -32.05
CA ASN A 9 -6.88 3.86 -31.65
C ASN A 9 -6.03 3.77 -30.37
N TYR A 10 -5.22 4.80 -30.12
CA TYR A 10 -4.42 4.94 -28.89
C TYR A 10 -3.47 3.76 -28.61
N LEU A 11 -3.09 3.03 -29.67
CA LEU A 11 -2.29 1.81 -29.62
C LEU A 11 -2.88 0.72 -28.72
N LEU A 12 -4.21 0.64 -28.60
CA LEU A 12 -4.90 -0.37 -27.79
C LEU A 12 -4.64 -1.81 -28.26
N HIS A 13 -4.15 -2.00 -29.49
CA HIS A 13 -3.66 -3.31 -29.94
C HIS A 13 -2.50 -3.81 -29.07
N LEU A 14 -1.65 -2.93 -28.52
CA LEU A 14 -0.61 -3.34 -27.58
C LEU A 14 -1.22 -3.88 -26.28
N ASP A 15 -2.32 -3.28 -25.81
CA ASP A 15 -3.04 -3.76 -24.64
C ASP A 15 -3.66 -5.14 -24.89
N ARG A 16 -4.34 -5.29 -26.03
CA ARG A 16 -4.96 -6.54 -26.48
C ARG A 16 -3.94 -7.67 -26.60
N ASP A 17 -2.83 -7.41 -27.27
CA ASP A 17 -1.89 -8.46 -27.69
C ASP A 17 -0.81 -8.74 -26.63
N PHE A 18 -0.52 -7.80 -25.71
CA PHE A 18 0.59 -7.93 -24.76
C PHE A 18 0.33 -7.40 -23.34
N VAL A 19 -0.03 -6.12 -23.19
CA VAL A 19 0.02 -5.44 -21.86
C VAL A 19 -0.94 -6.07 -20.87
N LEU A 20 -2.16 -6.39 -21.29
CA LEU A 20 -3.19 -6.91 -20.40
C LEU A 20 -2.81 -8.30 -19.89
N ASP A 21 -2.30 -9.18 -20.76
CA ASP A 21 -1.82 -10.51 -20.37
C ASP A 21 -0.62 -10.42 -19.41
N ALA A 22 0.34 -9.55 -19.71
CA ALA A 22 1.49 -9.31 -18.84
C ALA A 22 1.05 -8.78 -17.46
N SER A 23 0.10 -7.84 -17.42
CA SER A 23 -0.48 -7.28 -16.21
C SER A 23 -1.19 -8.36 -15.38
N VAL A 24 -2.01 -9.21 -16.01
CA VAL A 24 -2.71 -10.33 -15.34
C VAL A 24 -1.73 -11.34 -14.76
N ILE A 25 -0.67 -11.71 -15.50
CA ILE A 25 0.39 -12.60 -15.01
C ILE A 25 1.08 -11.96 -13.80
N TYR A 26 1.48 -10.69 -13.92
CA TYR A 26 2.14 -9.96 -12.84
C TYR A 26 1.28 -9.88 -11.58
N GLN A 27 0.02 -9.46 -11.71
CA GLN A 27 -0.94 -9.35 -10.61
C GLN A 27 -1.28 -10.72 -9.99
N LYS A 28 -1.18 -11.81 -10.74
CA LYS A 28 -1.36 -13.17 -10.20
C LYS A 28 -0.17 -13.61 -9.35
N TYR A 29 1.07 -13.38 -9.79
CA TYR A 29 2.26 -13.90 -9.13
C TYR A 29 2.79 -13.00 -8.01
N LEU A 30 2.68 -11.67 -8.14
CA LEU A 30 3.13 -10.73 -7.12
C LEU A 30 2.55 -11.00 -5.72
N PRO A 31 1.22 -11.06 -5.51
CA PRO A 31 0.66 -11.28 -4.18
C PRO A 31 1.01 -12.66 -3.61
N LEU A 32 1.17 -13.67 -4.47
CA LEU A 32 1.62 -15.00 -4.02
C LEU A 32 3.07 -14.94 -3.53
N PHE A 33 3.94 -14.28 -4.27
CA PHE A 33 5.32 -14.08 -3.86
C PHE A 33 5.40 -13.30 -2.55
N THR A 34 4.68 -12.19 -2.42
CA THR A 34 4.71 -11.34 -1.21
C THR A 34 4.15 -12.08 0.00
N LEU A 35 3.02 -12.77 -0.15
CA LEU A 35 2.36 -13.55 0.90
C LEU A 35 3.22 -14.71 1.39
N LEU A 36 3.94 -15.41 0.51
CA LEU A 36 4.74 -16.58 0.87
C LEU A 36 6.14 -16.23 1.38
N THR A 37 6.68 -15.07 1.00
CA THR A 37 8.07 -14.71 1.32
C THR A 37 8.18 -13.51 2.26
N ILE A 38 7.66 -12.35 1.86
CA ILE A 38 7.88 -11.07 2.54
C ILE A 38 7.00 -10.92 3.79
N ARG A 39 5.69 -11.20 3.68
CA ARG A 39 4.72 -11.01 4.78
C ARG A 39 5.04 -11.87 6.01
N PRO A 40 5.38 -13.17 5.88
CA PRO A 40 5.69 -14.00 7.04
C PRO A 40 6.91 -13.48 7.80
N MET A 41 7.92 -12.95 7.10
CA MET A 41 9.10 -12.35 7.72
C MET A 41 8.73 -11.10 8.54
N ILE A 42 7.85 -10.24 8.01
CA ILE A 42 7.39 -9.05 8.73
C ILE A 42 6.57 -9.42 9.94
N PHE A 43 5.59 -10.32 9.80
CA PHE A 43 4.79 -10.77 10.94
C PHE A 43 5.67 -11.43 12.00
N TYR A 44 6.65 -12.24 11.60
CA TYR A 44 7.62 -12.80 12.54
C TYR A 44 8.38 -11.72 13.33
N ILE A 45 8.89 -10.69 12.64
CA ILE A 45 9.59 -9.57 13.29
C ILE A 45 8.67 -8.82 14.25
N LEU A 46 7.45 -8.49 13.81
CA LEU A 46 6.45 -7.76 14.59
C LEU A 46 5.93 -8.56 15.79
N LEU A 47 5.89 -9.88 15.71
CA LEU A 47 5.49 -10.75 16.83
C LEU A 47 6.67 -11.06 17.76
N SER A 48 7.91 -10.93 17.31
CA SER A 48 9.08 -11.16 18.16
C SER A 48 9.18 -10.13 19.29
N LYS A 49 9.62 -10.58 20.47
CA LYS A 49 9.91 -9.70 21.62
C LYS A 49 11.18 -8.88 21.46
N ALA A 50 11.98 -9.13 20.41
CA ALA A 50 13.30 -8.52 20.22
C ALA A 50 13.25 -7.08 19.67
N THR A 51 12.06 -6.55 19.39
CA THR A 51 11.94 -5.22 18.79
C THR A 51 12.03 -4.12 19.85
N LEU A 52 12.84 -3.09 19.59
CA LEU A 52 12.86 -1.82 20.37
C LEU A 52 11.59 -0.96 20.16
N MET A 53 10.61 -1.48 19.43
CA MET A 53 9.37 -0.80 19.13
C MET A 53 8.40 -0.97 20.30
N SER A 54 7.75 0.11 20.71
CA SER A 54 6.64 0.05 21.69
C SER A 54 5.52 -0.90 21.24
N ALA A 55 4.72 -1.39 22.19
CA ALA A 55 3.50 -2.15 21.91
C ALA A 55 2.53 -1.45 20.94
N ASP A 56 2.15 -0.19 21.19
CA ASP A 56 1.15 0.52 20.39
C ASP A 56 1.55 0.67 18.91
N LEU A 57 2.81 1.04 18.67
CA LEU A 57 3.33 1.21 17.32
C LEU A 57 3.45 -0.12 16.60
N ARG A 58 3.85 -1.17 17.32
CA ARG A 58 3.95 -2.53 16.80
C ARG A 58 2.58 -3.08 16.40
N LEU A 59 1.56 -2.83 17.22
CA LEU A 59 0.17 -3.12 16.90
C LEU A 59 -0.29 -2.33 15.66
N GLY A 60 0.03 -1.03 15.57
CA GLY A 60 -0.23 -0.21 14.39
C GLY A 60 0.37 -0.81 13.12
N TYR A 61 1.66 -1.15 13.13
CA TYR A 61 2.30 -1.82 12.00
C TYR A 61 1.68 -3.18 11.68
N PHE A 62 1.30 -3.96 12.68
CA PHE A 62 0.64 -5.24 12.46
C PHE A 62 -0.70 -5.06 11.73
N ILE A 63 -1.56 -4.16 12.22
CA ILE A 63 -2.86 -3.85 11.60
C ILE A 63 -2.66 -3.31 10.18
N ASN A 64 -1.70 -2.40 9.98
CA ASN A 64 -1.38 -1.87 8.65
C ASN A 64 -0.90 -2.98 7.70
N GLN A 65 -0.11 -3.94 8.18
CA GLN A 65 0.34 -5.06 7.35
C GLN A 65 -0.82 -6.00 6.95
N VAL A 66 -1.80 -6.20 7.84
CA VAL A 66 -3.04 -6.91 7.51
C VAL A 66 -3.86 -6.13 6.48
N ALA A 67 -4.04 -4.82 6.68
CA ALA A 67 -4.77 -3.96 5.75
C ALA A 67 -4.18 -3.99 4.34
N VAL A 68 -2.86 -3.82 4.24
CA VAL A 68 -2.14 -3.84 2.96
C VAL A 68 -2.17 -5.24 2.33
N LEU A 69 -2.11 -6.32 3.12
CA LEU A 69 -2.27 -7.69 2.59
C LEU A 69 -3.67 -7.89 1.99
N LEU A 70 -4.72 -7.45 2.67
CA LEU A 70 -6.08 -7.52 2.17
C LEU A 70 -6.24 -6.69 0.88
N HIS A 71 -5.63 -5.52 0.83
CA HIS A 71 -5.59 -4.69 -0.38
C HIS A 71 -4.88 -5.40 -1.54
N GLU A 72 -3.69 -5.97 -1.33
CA GLU A 72 -2.96 -6.72 -2.37
C GLU A 72 -3.76 -7.92 -2.88
N LEU A 73 -4.38 -8.69 -1.99
CA LEU A 73 -5.23 -9.82 -2.37
C LEU A 73 -6.46 -9.34 -3.14
N ASN A 74 -7.10 -8.25 -2.70
CA ASN A 74 -8.27 -7.74 -3.37
C ASN A 74 -7.93 -7.20 -4.77
N PHE A 75 -6.99 -6.26 -4.85
CA PHE A 75 -6.63 -5.59 -6.09
C PHE A 75 -5.97 -6.55 -7.10
N CYS A 76 -4.94 -7.29 -6.67
CA CYS A 76 -4.12 -8.09 -7.59
C CYS A 76 -4.71 -9.49 -7.85
N PHE A 77 -5.37 -10.11 -6.87
CA PHE A 77 -5.88 -11.48 -7.03
C PHE A 77 -7.38 -11.51 -7.34
N LEU A 78 -8.21 -10.84 -6.53
CA LEU A 78 -9.68 -10.90 -6.66
C LEU A 78 -10.22 -10.08 -7.84
N TYR A 79 -9.68 -8.90 -8.09
CA TYR A 79 -10.12 -7.99 -9.16
C TYR A 79 -9.27 -8.09 -10.43
N ARG A 80 -7.94 -8.08 -10.31
CA ARG A 80 -7.01 -7.98 -11.47
C ARG A 80 -7.36 -6.79 -12.37
N MET A 81 -7.25 -5.60 -11.80
CA MET A 81 -7.65 -4.36 -12.48
C MET A 81 -6.67 -3.98 -13.60
N HIS A 82 -7.18 -3.43 -14.69
CA HIS A 82 -6.42 -2.80 -15.76
C HIS A 82 -7.13 -1.52 -16.20
N VAL A 83 -6.37 -0.47 -16.54
CA VAL A 83 -6.96 0.83 -16.93
C VAL A 83 -7.00 0.94 -18.44
N ILE A 84 -8.16 1.32 -18.99
CA ILE A 84 -8.38 1.43 -20.44
C ILE A 84 -8.31 2.90 -20.88
N ALA A 85 -7.26 3.62 -20.48
CA ALA A 85 -7.05 5.01 -20.91
C ALA A 85 -6.89 5.09 -22.46
N PRO A 86 -7.39 6.12 -23.14
CA PRO A 86 -7.95 7.36 -22.60
C PRO A 86 -9.44 7.29 -22.27
N TYR A 87 -10.11 6.15 -22.46
CA TYR A 87 -11.50 6.00 -22.03
C TYR A 87 -11.58 6.11 -20.51
N ALA A 88 -12.69 6.66 -20.02
CA ALA A 88 -13.02 6.66 -18.60
C ALA A 88 -13.49 5.25 -18.20
N ALA A 89 -12.60 4.27 -18.30
CA ALA A 89 -12.94 2.87 -18.16
C ALA A 89 -11.89 2.05 -17.41
N LEU A 90 -12.38 1.11 -16.61
CA LEU A 90 -11.58 0.14 -15.88
C LEU A 90 -12.01 -1.27 -16.28
N TYR A 91 -11.06 -2.12 -16.61
CA TYR A 91 -11.30 -3.53 -16.88
C TYR A 91 -10.86 -4.37 -15.69
N CYS A 92 -11.59 -5.44 -15.38
CA CYS A 92 -11.17 -6.41 -14.37
C CYS A 92 -11.50 -7.85 -14.75
N ASP A 93 -10.56 -8.76 -14.48
CA ASP A 93 -10.61 -10.17 -14.91
C ASP A 93 -10.42 -11.17 -13.75
N GLY A 94 -10.50 -10.69 -12.51
CA GLY A 94 -10.34 -11.52 -11.34
C GLY A 94 -11.61 -12.33 -11.02
N PRO A 95 -11.51 -13.32 -10.10
CA PRO A 95 -12.62 -14.18 -9.73
C PRO A 95 -13.91 -13.43 -9.36
N ILE A 96 -13.81 -12.29 -8.66
CA ILE A 96 -15.01 -11.57 -8.20
C ILE A 96 -15.71 -10.82 -9.33
N CYS A 97 -14.96 -10.35 -10.34
CA CYS A 97 -15.50 -9.68 -11.51
C CYS A 97 -16.32 -10.65 -12.37
N ARG A 98 -15.87 -11.90 -12.50
CA ARG A 98 -16.54 -12.91 -13.32
C ARG A 98 -17.83 -13.50 -12.72
N ILE A 99 -18.17 -13.18 -11.47
CA ILE A 99 -19.37 -13.71 -10.79
C ILE A 99 -20.65 -12.98 -11.22
N GLY A 100 -20.53 -11.82 -11.87
CA GLY A 100 -21.70 -11.02 -12.29
C GLY A 100 -22.32 -10.23 -11.14
N LEU A 101 -21.51 -9.76 -10.18
CA LEU A 101 -21.96 -8.85 -9.14
C LEU A 101 -22.27 -7.46 -9.74
N PRO A 102 -23.21 -6.69 -9.14
CA PRO A 102 -23.50 -5.34 -9.62
C PRO A 102 -22.27 -4.43 -9.46
N HIS A 103 -22.07 -3.51 -10.41
CA HIS A 103 -20.91 -2.62 -10.47
C HIS A 103 -20.71 -1.81 -9.19
N SER A 104 -21.81 -1.31 -8.60
CA SER A 104 -21.81 -0.61 -7.31
C SER A 104 -21.18 -1.41 -6.18
N LEU A 105 -21.52 -2.70 -6.07
CA LEU A 105 -20.97 -3.56 -5.03
C LEU A 105 -19.50 -3.86 -5.29
N LEU A 106 -19.13 -4.11 -6.54
CA LEU A 106 -17.74 -4.35 -6.93
C LEU A 106 -16.86 -3.12 -6.59
N MET A 107 -17.26 -1.93 -7.01
CA MET A 107 -16.49 -0.72 -6.74
C MET A 107 -16.46 -0.34 -5.25
N ALA A 108 -17.53 -0.58 -4.50
CA ALA A 108 -17.54 -0.43 -3.04
C ALA A 108 -16.57 -1.40 -2.34
N LEU A 109 -16.54 -2.67 -2.74
CA LEU A 109 -15.62 -3.66 -2.17
C LEU A 109 -14.16 -3.38 -2.53
N LEU A 110 -13.90 -2.96 -3.77
CA LEU A 110 -12.57 -2.53 -4.22
C LEU A 110 -12.09 -1.34 -3.38
N SER A 111 -12.87 -0.26 -3.36
CA SER A 111 -12.54 0.97 -2.67
C SER A 111 -12.41 0.78 -1.15
N LEU A 112 -13.23 -0.08 -0.53
CA LEU A 112 -13.12 -0.39 0.90
C LEU A 112 -11.71 -0.84 1.30
N THR A 113 -11.13 -1.78 0.55
CA THR A 113 -9.79 -2.29 0.86
C THR A 113 -8.69 -1.26 0.60
N VAL A 114 -8.83 -0.45 -0.44
CA VAL A 114 -7.91 0.65 -0.78
C VAL A 114 -7.94 1.71 0.31
N ILE A 115 -9.14 2.12 0.71
CA ILE A 115 -9.35 3.17 1.71
C ILE A 115 -8.90 2.71 3.09
N TRP A 116 -9.09 1.45 3.45
CA TRP A 116 -8.72 0.92 4.77
C TRP A 116 -7.22 0.97 5.08
N THR A 117 -6.34 0.95 4.06
CA THR A 117 -4.89 1.07 4.28
C THR A 117 -4.51 2.45 4.83
N ILE A 118 -5.19 3.51 4.38
CA ILE A 118 -4.83 4.91 4.68
C ILE A 118 -4.97 5.23 6.19
N PRO A 119 -6.11 4.98 6.88
CA PRO A 119 -6.23 5.22 8.32
C PRO A 119 -5.19 4.48 9.16
N THR A 120 -4.85 3.25 8.78
CA THR A 120 -3.86 2.45 9.52
C THR A 120 -2.46 3.04 9.39
N PHE A 121 -2.12 3.57 8.21
CA PHE A 121 -0.87 4.29 7.99
C PHE A 121 -0.86 5.65 8.72
N LEU A 122 -1.97 6.40 8.68
CA LEU A 122 -2.12 7.67 9.39
C LEU A 122 -1.96 7.51 10.91
N PHE A 123 -2.47 6.42 11.49
CA PHE A 123 -2.24 6.10 12.90
C PHE A 123 -0.75 5.93 13.20
N ILE A 124 -0.02 5.17 12.39
CA ILE A 124 1.43 4.98 12.55
C ILE A 124 2.16 6.32 12.43
N LEU A 125 1.84 7.11 11.40
CA LEU A 125 2.41 8.44 11.17
C LEU A 125 2.22 9.34 12.39
N MET A 126 0.99 9.43 12.90
CA MET A 126 0.66 10.24 14.07
C MET A 126 1.43 9.78 15.31
N ARG A 127 1.44 8.46 15.59
CA ARG A 127 2.15 7.91 16.75
C ARG A 127 3.66 8.12 16.67
N MET A 128 4.24 8.01 15.48
CA MET A 128 5.65 8.33 15.25
C MET A 128 5.91 9.81 15.49
N HIS A 129 5.11 10.68 14.89
CA HIS A 129 5.23 12.13 15.02
C HIS A 129 5.27 12.56 16.49
N GLN A 130 4.27 12.13 17.26
CA GLN A 130 4.12 12.49 18.67
C GLN A 130 5.30 12.02 19.54
N ARG A 131 5.99 10.94 19.13
CA ARG A 131 7.22 10.52 19.80
C ARG A 131 8.42 11.38 19.51
N VAL A 132 8.57 11.83 18.25
CA VAL A 132 9.68 12.72 17.87
C VAL A 132 9.59 14.04 18.64
N ILE A 133 8.37 14.56 18.75
CA ILE A 133 8.13 15.87 19.36
C ILE A 133 7.89 15.81 20.87
N ALA A 134 7.87 14.62 21.49
CA ALA A 134 7.52 14.43 22.91
C ALA A 134 8.37 15.30 23.87
N ASN A 135 9.63 15.53 23.51
CA ASN A 135 10.59 16.32 24.30
C ASN A 135 10.77 17.75 23.78
N THR A 136 9.84 18.25 22.97
CA THR A 136 9.91 19.59 22.37
C THR A 136 8.72 20.44 22.77
N LYS A 137 8.85 21.76 22.58
CA LYS A 137 7.76 22.74 22.76
C LYS A 137 6.97 22.97 21.46
N SER A 138 6.92 21.98 20.56
CA SER A 138 6.19 22.11 19.28
C SER A 138 4.69 22.29 19.53
N ILE A 139 4.07 23.22 18.81
CA ILE A 139 2.63 23.50 18.87
C ILE A 139 1.80 22.30 18.36
N LEU A 140 2.38 21.45 17.51
CA LEU A 140 1.72 20.25 16.96
C LEU A 140 1.80 19.03 17.89
N ARG A 141 2.08 19.25 19.18
CA ARG A 141 1.98 18.22 20.21
C ARG A 141 0.52 18.02 20.59
N PHE A 142 -0.04 16.87 20.21
CA PHE A 142 -1.44 16.56 20.41
C PHE A 142 -1.64 15.65 21.62
N SER A 143 -2.69 15.93 22.40
CA SER A 143 -3.16 14.99 23.42
C SER A 143 -3.62 13.67 22.78
N THR A 144 -3.63 12.57 23.54
CA THR A 144 -4.13 11.28 23.03
C THR A 144 -5.57 11.39 22.53
N SER A 145 -6.44 12.12 23.25
CA SER A 145 -7.83 12.35 22.83
C SER A 145 -7.90 13.11 21.51
N SER A 146 -7.10 14.17 21.35
CA SER A 146 -7.03 14.93 20.09
C SER A 146 -6.56 14.05 18.93
N GLN A 147 -5.56 13.18 19.14
CA GLN A 147 -5.09 12.24 18.12
C GLN A 147 -6.21 11.29 17.68
N VAL A 148 -6.98 10.74 18.63
CA VAL A 148 -8.13 9.86 18.34
C VAL A 148 -9.20 10.60 17.55
N ILE A 149 -9.60 11.81 17.99
CA ILE A 149 -10.60 12.63 17.29
C ILE A 149 -10.18 12.90 15.85
N ILE A 150 -8.93 13.33 15.63
CA ILE A 150 -8.39 13.58 14.29
C ILE A 150 -8.44 12.30 13.44
N LEU A 151 -7.99 11.16 13.98
CA LEU A 151 -7.98 9.90 13.24
C LEU A 151 -9.39 9.40 12.91
N VAL A 152 -10.34 9.52 13.84
CA VAL A 152 -11.75 9.16 13.61
C VAL A 152 -12.34 10.04 12.52
N PHE A 153 -12.11 11.35 12.59
CA PHE A 153 -12.57 12.30 11.57
C PHE A 153 -11.99 11.99 10.18
N LEU A 154 -10.68 11.79 10.07
CA LEU A 154 -10.04 11.45 8.79
C LEU A 154 -10.52 10.09 8.26
N THR A 155 -10.73 9.11 9.15
CA THR A 155 -11.28 7.79 8.78
C THR A 155 -12.71 7.91 8.26
N PHE A 156 -13.54 8.74 8.90
CA PHE A 156 -14.90 9.01 8.46
C PHE A 156 -14.91 9.66 7.07
N LEU A 157 -14.12 10.71 6.85
CA LEU A 157 -13.99 11.36 5.54
C LEU A 157 -13.57 10.36 4.46
N LEU A 158 -12.55 9.55 4.76
CA LEU A 158 -12.08 8.50 3.86
C LEU A 158 -13.18 7.46 3.57
N SER A 159 -13.95 7.05 4.58
CA SER A 159 -15.03 6.07 4.43
C SER A 159 -16.20 6.56 3.57
N LEU A 160 -16.45 7.88 3.50
CA LEU A 160 -17.44 8.45 2.58
C LEU A 160 -17.11 8.17 1.11
N ASN A 161 -15.82 8.04 0.77
CA ASN A 161 -15.42 7.67 -0.59
C ASN A 161 -15.81 6.23 -0.92
N VAL A 162 -15.83 5.31 0.05
CA VAL A 162 -16.33 3.93 -0.21
C VAL A 162 -17.78 3.97 -0.69
N PHE A 163 -18.59 4.81 -0.04
CA PHE A 163 -19.98 5.02 -0.45
C PHE A 163 -20.05 5.68 -1.83
N GLY A 164 -19.26 6.72 -2.06
CA GLY A 164 -19.24 7.43 -3.35
C GLY A 164 -18.79 6.55 -4.52
N PHE A 165 -17.75 5.74 -4.38
CA PHE A 165 -17.36 4.71 -5.36
C PHE A 165 -18.49 3.71 -5.62
N GLY A 166 -19.26 3.31 -4.59
CA GLY A 166 -20.41 2.43 -4.78
C GLY A 166 -21.57 3.12 -5.50
N TYR A 167 -21.86 4.38 -5.16
CA TYR A 167 -23.00 5.13 -5.68
C TYR A 167 -22.76 5.64 -7.11
N PHE A 168 -21.59 6.20 -7.39
CA PHE A 168 -21.26 6.83 -8.67
C PHE A 168 -20.65 5.88 -9.71
N SER A 169 -20.57 4.57 -9.44
CA SER A 169 -20.00 3.57 -10.36
C SER A 169 -21.00 2.99 -11.36
N GLU A 170 -22.15 3.64 -11.52
CA GLU A 170 -23.09 3.32 -12.59
C GLU A 170 -22.42 3.52 -13.96
N ASN A 171 -22.82 2.69 -14.94
CA ASN A 171 -22.35 2.85 -16.31
C ASN A 171 -22.88 4.15 -16.91
N CYS A 172 -22.22 4.68 -17.93
CA CYS A 172 -22.75 5.81 -18.68
C CYS A 172 -24.00 5.43 -19.49
N ASP A 173 -24.84 6.43 -19.79
CA ASP A 173 -26.05 6.24 -20.61
C ASP A 173 -25.75 5.64 -22.00
N ASP A 174 -24.60 5.99 -22.58
CA ASP A 174 -24.17 5.55 -23.93
C ASP A 174 -23.32 4.25 -23.92
N CYS A 175 -23.39 3.45 -22.84
CA CYS A 175 -22.55 2.26 -22.67
C CYS A 175 -22.70 1.29 -23.85
N ASP A 176 -23.93 1.00 -24.27
CA ASP A 176 -24.24 0.06 -25.37
C ASP A 176 -23.67 0.48 -26.73
N GLU A 177 -23.44 1.78 -26.95
CA GLU A 177 -22.82 2.28 -28.18
C GLU A 177 -21.29 2.18 -28.09
N LEU A 178 -20.72 2.60 -26.96
CA LEU A 178 -19.27 2.54 -26.72
C LEU A 178 -18.75 1.10 -26.73
N GLU A 179 -19.49 0.15 -26.17
CA GLU A 179 -19.14 -1.27 -26.15
C GLU A 179 -19.03 -1.87 -27.56
N LYS A 180 -19.76 -1.33 -28.54
CA LYS A 180 -19.71 -1.77 -29.95
C LYS A 180 -18.50 -1.19 -30.70
N MET A 181 -17.80 -0.22 -30.12
CA MET A 181 -16.61 0.36 -30.76
C MET A 181 -15.49 -0.69 -30.82
N PRO A 182 -14.75 -0.81 -31.94
CA PRO A 182 -13.66 -1.77 -32.07
C PRO A 182 -12.60 -1.66 -30.95
N ASP A 183 -12.40 -0.45 -30.42
CA ASP A 183 -11.45 -0.15 -29.35
C ASP A 183 -11.81 -0.79 -28.00
N LEU A 184 -13.10 -1.09 -27.75
CA LEU A 184 -13.60 -1.68 -26.51
C LEU A 184 -14.18 -3.08 -26.71
N ALA A 185 -14.69 -3.40 -27.91
CA ALA A 185 -15.31 -4.69 -28.22
C ALA A 185 -14.39 -5.89 -27.90
N TRP A 186 -13.09 -5.79 -28.20
CA TRP A 186 -12.13 -6.86 -27.90
C TRP A 186 -11.99 -7.12 -26.39
N VAL A 187 -12.18 -6.10 -25.54
CA VAL A 187 -12.14 -6.23 -24.08
C VAL A 187 -13.34 -7.03 -23.59
N ILE A 188 -14.51 -6.79 -24.19
CA ILE A 188 -15.77 -7.48 -23.86
C ILE A 188 -15.73 -8.93 -24.34
N GLU A 189 -15.23 -9.17 -25.56
CA GLU A 189 -15.04 -10.52 -26.12
C GLU A 189 -14.14 -11.40 -25.25
N ARG A 190 -13.17 -10.78 -24.55
CA ARG A 190 -12.30 -11.47 -23.60
C ARG A 190 -13.04 -11.98 -22.36
N GLY A 191 -14.19 -11.40 -22.03
CA GLY A 191 -14.93 -11.63 -20.78
C GLY A 191 -14.37 -10.83 -19.60
N GLY A 192 -14.93 -11.04 -18.42
CA GLY A 192 -14.65 -10.21 -17.23
C GLY A 192 -15.68 -9.10 -17.05
N THR A 193 -15.30 -8.01 -16.37
CA THR A 193 -16.18 -6.85 -16.16
C THR A 193 -15.48 -5.59 -16.66
N LEU A 194 -16.20 -4.81 -17.46
CA LEU A 194 -15.79 -3.48 -17.90
C LEU A 194 -16.61 -2.44 -17.15
N PHE A 195 -15.97 -1.65 -16.29
CA PHE A 195 -16.57 -0.45 -15.71
C PHE A 195 -16.39 0.69 -16.70
N LEU A 196 -17.45 1.05 -17.42
CA LEU A 196 -17.41 2.07 -18.46
C LEU A 196 -18.16 3.32 -18.00
N TYR A 197 -17.41 4.33 -17.59
CA TYR A 197 -17.97 5.61 -17.11
C TYR A 197 -18.19 6.63 -18.23
N GLY A 198 -17.61 6.38 -19.42
CA GLY A 198 -17.89 7.15 -20.63
C GLY A 198 -16.71 7.31 -21.58
N PRO A 199 -16.85 8.13 -22.63
CA PRO A 199 -15.78 8.38 -23.60
C PRO A 199 -14.64 9.21 -22.98
N PRO A 200 -13.51 9.38 -23.68
CA PRO A 200 -12.38 10.15 -23.17
C PRO A 200 -12.77 11.53 -22.62
N GLY A 201 -12.33 11.80 -21.38
CA GLY A 201 -12.64 13.04 -20.66
C GLY A 201 -14.08 13.23 -20.18
N LYS A 202 -14.97 12.25 -20.39
CA LYS A 202 -16.39 12.34 -19.99
C LYS A 202 -16.80 11.13 -19.15
N GLY A 203 -16.30 11.02 -17.92
CA GLY A 203 -16.71 9.97 -16.97
C GLY A 203 -18.14 10.06 -16.40
N HIS A 204 -19.03 10.89 -16.96
CA HIS A 204 -20.43 11.10 -16.52
C HIS A 204 -20.60 11.12 -14.99
N HIS A 205 -21.33 10.15 -14.43
CA HIS A 205 -21.63 10.05 -13.00
C HIS A 205 -20.37 9.94 -12.13
N PHE A 206 -19.33 9.27 -12.62
CA PHE A 206 -18.10 9.02 -11.87
C PHE A 206 -17.23 10.27 -11.66
N GLN A 207 -17.49 11.37 -12.39
CA GLN A 207 -16.83 12.65 -12.15
C GLN A 207 -17.13 13.19 -10.75
N GLY A 208 -18.36 12.99 -10.25
CA GLY A 208 -18.76 13.41 -8.90
C GLY A 208 -17.89 12.77 -7.83
N GLU A 209 -17.69 11.45 -7.90
CA GLU A 209 -16.79 10.73 -7.00
C GLU A 209 -15.35 11.20 -7.13
N THR A 210 -14.86 11.41 -8.36
CA THR A 210 -13.48 11.85 -8.57
C THR A 210 -13.21 13.22 -7.91
N ILE A 211 -14.19 14.12 -7.89
CA ILE A 211 -14.11 15.40 -7.18
C ILE A 211 -14.10 15.20 -5.66
N ILE A 212 -15.01 14.37 -5.12
CA ILE A 212 -15.09 14.06 -3.67
C ILE A 212 -13.78 13.46 -3.18
N LEU A 213 -13.24 12.49 -3.94
CA LEU A 213 -11.97 11.85 -3.67
C LEU A 213 -10.81 12.85 -3.73
N SER A 214 -10.78 13.74 -4.73
CA SER A 214 -9.75 14.77 -4.84
C SER A 214 -9.74 15.70 -3.63
N ILE A 215 -10.91 16.14 -3.17
CA ILE A 215 -11.04 16.99 -1.96
C ILE A 215 -10.58 16.22 -0.71
N THR A 216 -10.97 14.95 -0.59
CA THR A 216 -10.57 14.10 0.54
C THR A 216 -9.06 13.89 0.55
N LEU A 217 -8.46 13.53 -0.58
CA LEU A 217 -7.02 13.31 -0.73
C LEU A 217 -6.23 14.59 -0.50
N ALA A 218 -6.71 15.75 -0.96
CA ALA A 218 -6.08 17.04 -0.68
C ALA A 218 -6.09 17.33 0.83
N THR A 219 -7.22 17.11 1.50
CA THR A 219 -7.36 17.33 2.95
C THR A 219 -6.42 16.43 3.76
N VAL A 220 -6.41 15.12 3.46
CA VAL A 220 -5.51 14.15 4.10
C VAL A 220 -4.04 14.45 3.75
N GLY A 221 -3.76 14.82 2.51
CA GLY A 221 -2.42 15.13 2.01
C GLY A 221 -1.80 16.34 2.71
N ILE A 222 -2.57 17.42 2.89
CA ILE A 222 -2.13 18.61 3.64
C ILE A 222 -1.76 18.23 5.07
N PHE A 223 -2.60 17.44 5.73
CA PHE A 223 -2.33 16.96 7.09
C PHE A 223 -1.03 16.13 7.17
N ILE A 224 -0.85 15.17 6.26
CA ILE A 224 0.38 14.37 6.17
C ILE A 224 1.60 15.28 5.96
N ALA A 225 1.51 16.23 5.03
CA ALA A 225 2.61 17.14 4.70
C ALA A 225 3.02 17.99 5.90
N VAL A 226 2.05 18.59 6.61
CA VAL A 226 2.32 19.41 7.81
C VAL A 226 3.03 18.59 8.89
N ILE A 227 2.51 17.40 9.22
CA ILE A 227 3.11 16.52 10.23
C ILE A 227 4.51 16.07 9.81
N THR A 228 4.69 15.71 8.54
CA THR A 228 5.95 15.23 7.98
C THR A 228 7.02 16.31 8.01
N VAL A 229 6.69 17.53 7.56
CA VAL A 229 7.61 18.67 7.57
C VAL A 229 7.97 19.07 9.01
N ASN A 230 7.01 19.12 9.93
CA ASN A 230 7.30 19.41 11.33
C ASN A 230 8.21 18.35 11.97
N THR A 231 7.99 17.07 11.65
CA THR A 231 8.85 15.96 12.09
C THR A 231 10.27 16.14 11.57
N ALA A 232 10.44 16.40 10.27
CA ALA A 232 11.74 16.57 9.65
C ALA A 232 12.52 17.74 10.27
N ARG A 233 11.88 18.89 10.44
CA ARG A 233 12.47 20.09 11.08
C ARG A 233 12.86 19.83 12.53
N THR A 234 12.01 19.12 13.27
CA THR A 234 12.29 18.78 14.67
C THR A 234 13.50 17.84 14.77
N MET A 235 13.57 16.82 13.91
CA MET A 235 14.70 15.89 13.88
C MET A 235 16.01 16.58 13.52
N SER A 236 15.99 17.49 12.53
CA SER A 236 17.20 18.22 12.14
C SER A 236 17.70 19.08 13.29
N ALA A 237 16.81 19.76 14.03
CA ALA A 237 17.18 20.55 15.20
C ALA A 237 17.73 19.68 16.35
N GLN A 238 17.12 18.52 16.62
CA GLN A 238 17.55 17.61 17.69
C GLN A 238 18.85 16.86 17.39
N SER A 239 19.21 16.71 16.12
CA SER A 239 20.41 15.96 15.70
C SER A 239 21.71 16.54 16.25
N VAL A 240 21.71 17.84 16.58
CA VAL A 240 22.87 18.58 17.11
C VAL A 240 23.04 18.41 18.62
N LEU A 241 21.96 18.12 19.36
CA LEU A 241 21.92 18.33 20.82
C LEU A 241 22.14 17.07 21.67
N LEU A 242 22.02 15.86 21.13
CA LEU A 242 21.94 14.65 21.98
C LEU A 242 22.57 13.39 21.33
N ALA A 243 23.53 12.79 22.03
CA ALA A 243 24.27 11.58 21.64
C ALA A 243 23.72 10.27 22.27
N SER A 244 22.45 10.24 22.70
CA SER A 244 21.92 9.03 23.35
C SER A 244 21.68 7.88 22.36
N LYS A 245 22.04 6.65 22.74
CA LYS A 245 21.79 5.43 21.94
C LYS A 245 20.30 5.27 21.59
N THR A 246 19.40 5.65 22.50
CA THR A 246 17.95 5.60 22.31
C THR A 246 17.48 6.52 21.19
N GLN A 247 17.99 7.75 21.15
CA GLN A 247 17.64 8.71 20.11
C GLN A 247 18.19 8.30 18.75
N GLN A 248 19.37 7.69 18.71
CA GLN A 248 19.90 7.11 17.47
C GLN A 248 18.97 6.00 16.93
N ALA A 249 18.42 5.15 17.80
CA ALA A 249 17.46 4.13 17.40
C ALA A 249 16.15 4.74 16.88
N GLN A 250 15.63 5.78 17.54
CA GLN A 250 14.45 6.52 17.08
C GLN A 250 14.68 7.20 15.73
N ASN A 251 15.81 7.88 15.54
CA ASN A 251 16.16 8.53 14.27
C ASN A 251 16.22 7.55 13.11
N ARG A 252 16.71 6.32 13.34
CA ARG A 252 16.69 5.26 12.32
C ARG A 252 15.27 4.86 11.95
N LEU A 253 14.41 4.66 12.95
CA LEU A 253 13.01 4.29 12.74
C LEU A 253 12.25 5.36 11.94
N ILE A 254 12.47 6.63 12.25
CA ILE A 254 11.81 7.73 11.53
C ILE A 254 12.35 7.84 10.09
N ARG A 255 13.65 7.60 9.87
CA ARG A 255 14.21 7.56 8.51
C ARG A 255 13.57 6.46 7.67
N VAL A 256 13.35 5.27 8.24
CA VAL A 256 12.61 4.17 7.57
C VAL A 256 11.22 4.67 7.18
N PHE A 257 10.53 5.35 8.09
CA PHE A 257 9.20 5.90 7.84
C PHE A 257 9.17 6.95 6.71
N PHE A 258 10.15 7.86 6.64
CA PHE A 258 10.25 8.79 5.50
C PHE A 258 10.44 8.08 4.15
N TRP A 259 11.24 7.01 4.12
CA TRP A 259 11.38 6.19 2.92
C TRP A 259 10.06 5.51 2.54
N GLN A 260 9.30 5.01 3.53
CA GLN A 260 7.97 4.44 3.29
C GLN A 260 7.01 5.47 2.71
N LEU A 261 7.00 6.69 3.27
CA LEU A 261 6.16 7.77 2.77
C LEU A 261 6.53 8.16 1.32
N ALA A 262 7.82 8.26 1.00
CA ALA A 262 8.27 8.48 -0.38
C ALA A 262 7.81 7.35 -1.31
N GLY A 263 7.93 6.10 -0.85
CA GLY A 263 7.46 4.92 -1.59
C GLY A 263 5.94 4.96 -1.85
N VAL A 264 5.13 5.35 -0.87
CA VAL A 264 3.66 5.50 -1.04
C VAL A 264 3.34 6.59 -2.07
N ASN A 265 4.07 7.70 -2.08
CA ASN A 265 3.84 8.73 -3.10
C ASN A 265 4.10 8.20 -4.51
N VAL A 266 5.22 7.49 -4.70
CA VAL A 266 5.66 6.99 -6.01
C VAL A 266 4.86 5.78 -6.49
N CYS A 267 4.57 4.83 -5.60
CA CYS A 267 3.96 3.55 -5.95
C CYS A 267 2.46 3.50 -5.66
N TYR A 268 1.84 4.55 -5.12
CA TYR A 268 0.40 4.55 -4.83
C TYR A 268 -0.27 5.86 -5.23
N ILE A 269 0.12 7.00 -4.64
CA ILE A 269 -0.57 8.28 -4.88
C ILE A 269 -0.45 8.72 -6.35
N ILE A 270 0.76 8.74 -6.91
CA ILE A 270 0.98 9.18 -8.30
C ILE A 270 0.27 8.24 -9.29
N PRO A 271 0.45 6.90 -9.24
CA PRO A 271 -0.26 6.01 -10.14
C PRO A 271 -1.78 6.12 -10.01
N LEU A 272 -2.31 6.15 -8.78
CA LEU A 272 -3.75 6.30 -8.54
C LEU A 272 -4.30 7.60 -9.12
N ALA A 273 -3.61 8.72 -8.87
CA ALA A 273 -4.00 10.01 -9.40
C ALA A 273 -4.02 10.00 -10.93
N LEU A 274 -3.02 9.41 -11.59
CA LEU A 274 -2.98 9.30 -13.05
C LEU A 274 -4.11 8.41 -13.60
N MET A 275 -4.41 7.30 -12.93
CA MET A 275 -5.54 6.42 -13.30
C MET A 275 -6.89 7.16 -13.19
N LEU A 276 -7.08 7.95 -12.14
CA LEU A 276 -8.31 8.72 -11.92
C LEU A 276 -8.39 9.97 -12.81
N LEU A 277 -7.28 10.65 -13.08
CA LEU A 277 -7.27 11.81 -13.96
C LEU A 277 -7.69 11.45 -15.38
N ALA A 278 -7.42 10.22 -15.84
CA ALA A 278 -7.89 9.73 -17.13
C ALA A 278 -9.43 9.65 -17.24
N THR A 279 -10.17 9.64 -16.12
CA THR A 279 -11.65 9.62 -16.14
C THR A 279 -12.26 11.02 -16.28
N VAL A 280 -11.49 12.07 -15.94
CA VAL A 280 -11.95 13.47 -15.91
C VAL A 280 -11.32 14.30 -17.01
N ILE A 281 -10.03 14.07 -17.30
CA ILE A 281 -9.27 14.81 -18.31
C ILE A 281 -9.21 13.97 -19.57
N ASP A 282 -9.59 14.60 -20.69
CA ASP A 282 -9.44 14.00 -22.01
C ASP A 282 -7.96 13.86 -22.36
N TYR A 283 -7.42 12.64 -22.37
CA TYR A 283 -6.01 12.37 -22.69
C TYR A 283 -5.74 12.33 -24.21
N THR A 284 -6.73 12.54 -25.06
CA THR A 284 -6.56 12.43 -26.53
C THR A 284 -5.60 13.46 -27.12
N PHE A 285 -5.28 14.55 -26.39
CA PHE A 285 -4.25 15.52 -26.78
C PHE A 285 -2.81 14.99 -26.60
N ILE A 286 -2.63 13.89 -25.87
CA ILE A 286 -1.32 13.27 -25.60
C ILE A 286 -1.01 12.26 -26.70
N ASP A 287 0.27 12.17 -27.12
CA ASP A 287 0.71 11.16 -28.08
C ASP A 287 0.36 9.74 -27.60
N SER A 288 -0.21 8.93 -28.49
CA SER A 288 -0.69 7.58 -28.18
C SER A 288 0.39 6.65 -27.62
N ARG A 289 1.67 6.85 -28.00
CA ARG A 289 2.81 6.08 -27.47
C ARG A 289 3.04 6.37 -25.99
N ILE A 290 2.85 7.62 -25.57
CA ILE A 290 2.97 8.03 -24.17
C ILE A 290 1.82 7.42 -23.35
N ILE A 291 0.57 7.49 -23.85
CA ILE A 291 -0.58 6.89 -23.16
C ILE A 291 -0.38 5.38 -23.00
N ALA A 292 0.05 4.68 -24.05
CA ALA A 292 0.34 3.24 -23.99
C ALA A 292 1.45 2.90 -22.98
N ALA A 293 2.55 3.66 -22.99
CA ALA A 293 3.63 3.49 -22.01
C ALA A 293 3.15 3.73 -20.57
N VAL A 294 2.31 4.75 -20.36
CA VAL A 294 1.71 5.04 -19.06
C VAL A 294 0.81 3.88 -18.61
N ARG A 295 -0.08 3.36 -19.46
CA ARG A 295 -0.92 2.18 -19.14
C ARG A 295 -0.09 0.96 -18.72
N PHE A 296 1.01 0.69 -19.43
CA PHE A 296 1.92 -0.42 -19.12
C PHE A 296 2.57 -0.31 -17.74
N VAL A 297 2.86 0.91 -17.29
CA VAL A 297 3.62 1.16 -16.05
C VAL A 297 2.71 1.39 -14.85
N LEU A 298 1.54 2.00 -15.02
CA LEU A 298 0.68 2.44 -13.93
C LEU A 298 0.25 1.29 -13.01
N VAL A 299 -0.32 0.22 -13.58
CA VAL A 299 -0.86 -0.90 -12.79
C VAL A 299 0.25 -1.62 -12.05
N PRO A 300 1.40 -2.01 -12.67
CA PRO A 300 2.50 -2.60 -11.93
C PRO A 300 3.02 -1.75 -10.77
N PHE A 301 3.18 -0.44 -10.98
CA PHE A 301 3.63 0.48 -9.93
C PHE A 301 2.62 0.58 -8.79
N PHE A 302 1.33 0.70 -9.11
CA PHE A 302 0.27 0.74 -8.11
C PHE A 302 0.25 -0.54 -7.25
N SER A 303 0.36 -1.71 -7.90
CA SER A 303 0.42 -3.00 -7.20
C SER A 303 1.68 -3.18 -6.33
N LEU A 304 2.75 -2.39 -6.55
CA LEU A 304 3.96 -2.47 -5.72
C LEU A 304 3.82 -1.78 -4.36
N GLU A 305 2.77 -1.01 -4.09
CA GLU A 305 2.59 -0.27 -2.84
C GLU A 305 2.88 -1.13 -1.60
N GLY A 306 2.20 -2.28 -1.49
CA GLY A 306 2.31 -3.10 -0.30
C GLY A 306 3.66 -3.81 -0.18
N THR A 307 4.25 -4.16 -1.31
CA THR A 307 5.57 -4.80 -1.40
C THR A 307 6.65 -3.80 -1.01
N GLN A 308 6.65 -2.59 -1.56
CA GLN A 308 7.67 -1.59 -1.26
C GLN A 308 7.63 -1.17 0.22
N LEU A 309 6.44 -0.97 0.80
CA LEU A 309 6.28 -0.63 2.23
C LEU A 309 6.95 -1.68 3.12
N SER A 310 6.75 -2.94 2.75
CA SER A 310 7.26 -4.13 3.42
C SER A 310 8.76 -4.28 3.28
N LEU A 311 9.29 -4.14 2.07
CA LEU A 311 10.72 -4.24 1.80
C LEU A 311 11.51 -3.10 2.46
N ILE A 312 10.98 -1.87 2.46
CA ILE A 312 11.60 -0.73 3.15
C ILE A 312 11.66 -1.00 4.65
N PHE A 313 10.58 -1.52 5.25
CA PHE A 313 10.54 -1.88 6.67
C PHE A 313 11.59 -2.93 7.05
N LEU A 314 11.76 -3.95 6.20
CA LEU A 314 12.75 -5.03 6.41
C LEU A 314 14.18 -4.55 6.21
N PHE A 315 14.47 -3.87 5.10
CA PHE A 315 15.84 -3.60 4.68
C PHE A 315 16.43 -2.30 5.23
N LYS A 316 15.62 -1.27 5.52
CA LYS A 316 16.15 -0.01 6.05
C LYS A 316 16.38 -0.07 7.56
N ASN A 317 15.80 -1.05 8.27
CA ASN A 317 16.06 -1.24 9.70
C ASN A 317 17.21 -2.24 9.92
N PRO A 318 18.36 -1.81 10.48
CA PRO A 318 19.51 -2.69 10.68
C PRO A 318 19.24 -3.84 11.68
N VAL A 319 18.32 -3.65 12.63
CA VAL A 319 17.94 -4.72 13.58
C VAL A 319 17.19 -5.81 12.84
N HIS A 320 16.24 -5.44 11.97
CA HIS A 320 15.48 -6.39 11.16
C HIS A 320 16.41 -7.15 10.21
N ARG A 321 17.37 -6.48 9.57
CA ARG A 321 18.39 -7.14 8.74
C ARG A 321 19.22 -8.17 9.51
N LYS A 322 19.60 -7.87 10.76
CA LYS A 322 20.34 -8.83 11.61
C LYS A 322 19.49 -10.06 11.92
N ILE A 323 18.21 -9.86 12.28
CA ILE A 323 17.26 -10.95 12.52
C ILE A 323 17.09 -11.79 11.25
N LEU A 324 16.91 -11.14 10.10
CA LEU A 324 16.75 -11.83 8.81
C LEU A 324 17.98 -12.65 8.45
N ASN A 325 19.17 -12.07 8.58
CA ASN A 325 20.43 -12.77 8.33
C ASN A 325 20.62 -13.97 9.27
N TYR A 326 20.21 -13.83 10.53
CA TYR A 326 20.25 -14.92 11.51
C TYR A 326 19.30 -16.06 11.09
N VAL A 327 18.04 -15.75 10.79
CA VAL A 327 17.05 -16.74 10.33
C VAL A 327 17.52 -17.43 9.05
N PHE A 328 17.99 -16.66 8.06
CA PHE A 328 18.45 -17.19 6.78
C PHE A 328 19.66 -18.13 6.94
N ARG A 329 20.68 -17.71 7.70
CA ARG A 329 21.85 -18.55 7.98
C ARG A 329 21.45 -19.83 8.71
N HIS A 330 20.56 -19.75 9.69
CA HIS A 330 20.17 -20.89 10.49
C HIS A 330 19.30 -21.89 9.70
N THR A 331 18.40 -21.43 8.83
CA THR A 331 17.62 -22.30 7.94
C THR A 331 18.51 -23.05 6.94
N ILE A 332 19.49 -22.35 6.34
CA ILE A 332 20.45 -22.97 5.42
C ILE A 332 21.35 -23.98 6.14
N LEU A 333 21.87 -23.64 7.32
CA LEU A 333 22.74 -24.53 8.08
C LEU A 333 21.98 -25.78 8.57
N ARG A 334 20.72 -25.64 8.99
CA ARG A 334 19.88 -26.80 9.34
C ARG A 334 19.58 -27.71 8.17
N GLN A 335 19.38 -27.17 6.96
CA GLN A 335 19.26 -28.01 5.77
C GLN A 335 20.53 -28.80 5.50
N LYS A 336 21.72 -28.23 5.74
CA LYS A 336 22.98 -28.96 5.61
C LYS A 336 23.16 -30.05 6.67
N SER A 337 22.71 -29.84 7.90
CA SER A 337 22.83 -30.84 8.97
C SER A 337 21.83 -32.01 8.85
N ILE A 338 20.71 -31.82 8.14
CA ILE A 338 19.72 -32.90 7.91
C ILE A 338 20.22 -33.91 6.86
N VAL A 339 21.23 -33.55 6.05
CA VAL A 339 21.84 -34.45 5.05
C VAL A 339 22.93 -35.35 5.65
N THR A 340 23.30 -35.13 6.92
CA THR A 340 24.15 -36.06 7.69
C THR A 340 23.32 -36.69 8.81
N PRO A 341 22.71 -37.88 8.60
CA PRO A 341 22.13 -38.62 9.70
C PRO A 341 23.29 -39.17 10.55
N PHE A 342 23.08 -39.16 11.87
CA PHE A 342 24.00 -39.58 12.95
C PHE A 342 24.89 -38.50 13.57
N GLU A 343 24.87 -38.48 14.91
CA GLU A 343 25.69 -37.70 15.84
C GLU A 343 25.33 -36.22 16.07
N SER A 344 24.29 -35.89 16.86
CA SER A 344 24.33 -34.66 17.68
C SER A 344 23.15 -34.54 18.65
N VAL A 345 23.30 -35.11 19.85
CA VAL A 345 22.39 -34.90 21.00
C VAL A 345 23.01 -33.92 22.04
N ARG A 346 24.13 -33.23 21.73
CA ARG A 346 24.91 -32.48 22.75
C ARG A 346 24.85 -30.95 22.76
N HIS A 347 24.27 -30.24 21.78
CA HIS A 347 24.52 -28.77 21.64
C HIS A 347 23.40 -27.78 22.03
N VAL A 348 22.27 -28.21 22.60
CA VAL A 348 21.15 -27.28 22.91
C VAL A 348 21.43 -26.41 24.15
N THR A 349 22.43 -26.71 24.97
CA THR A 349 22.73 -25.99 26.23
C THR A 349 23.53 -24.69 26.07
N GLU A 350 24.18 -24.43 24.93
CA GLU A 350 25.05 -23.24 24.78
C GLU A 350 24.34 -21.97 24.32
N PHE A 351 23.09 -22.03 23.83
CA PHE A 351 22.44 -20.83 23.28
C PHE A 351 21.96 -19.84 24.36
N ARG A 352 21.89 -20.24 25.63
CA ARG A 352 21.51 -19.35 26.75
C ARG A 352 22.63 -18.41 27.20
N SER A 353 23.90 -18.68 26.88
CA SER A 353 25.04 -17.87 27.33
C SER A 353 25.39 -16.71 26.39
N ALA A 354 24.86 -16.67 25.16
CA ALA A 354 25.16 -15.63 24.17
C ALA A 354 24.38 -14.31 24.37
N PHE A 355 23.41 -14.25 25.30
CA PHE A 355 22.66 -13.04 25.65
C PHE A 355 22.52 -12.84 27.17
N PRO A 356 23.60 -12.53 27.93
CA PRO A 356 23.53 -12.43 29.39
C PRO A 356 22.88 -11.14 29.93
N THR A 357 22.57 -10.14 29.09
CA THR A 357 22.41 -8.74 29.56
C THR A 357 20.98 -8.20 29.64
N ALA A 358 19.94 -9.03 29.56
CA ALA A 358 18.55 -8.56 29.70
C ALA A 358 17.94 -8.78 31.11
N GLN A 359 18.74 -9.16 32.11
CA GLN A 359 18.25 -9.52 33.45
C GLN A 359 18.94 -8.74 34.58
N GLN A 360 19.28 -7.48 34.35
CA GLN A 360 19.78 -6.59 35.41
C GLN A 360 18.77 -5.49 35.75
N SER A 361 18.25 -5.60 36.97
CA SER A 361 17.64 -4.55 37.81
C SER A 361 16.45 -3.77 37.24
N ILE A 362 15.24 -4.31 37.46
CA ILE A 362 14.07 -3.46 37.72
C ILE A 362 14.14 -3.11 39.22
N PRO A 363 14.42 -1.85 39.62
CA PRO A 363 14.23 -1.44 40.99
C PRO A 363 12.74 -1.50 41.30
N ILE A 364 12.37 -2.32 42.28
CA ILE A 364 11.04 -2.31 42.88
C ILE A 364 10.92 -0.97 43.61
N ILE A 365 10.26 0.00 42.98
CA ILE A 365 9.81 1.22 43.65
C ILE A 365 8.63 0.80 44.52
N VAL A 366 8.92 0.47 45.78
CA VAL A 366 7.93 0.37 46.84
C VAL A 366 7.39 1.79 47.06
N LYS A 367 6.17 2.05 46.60
CA LYS A 367 5.41 3.24 47.01
C LYS A 367 4.96 3.03 48.45
N THR A 368 5.63 3.70 49.39
CA THR A 368 5.11 3.92 50.73
C THR A 368 3.96 4.92 50.63
N VAL A 369 2.78 4.51 51.08
CA VAL A 369 1.61 5.36 51.24
C VAL A 369 1.71 6.05 52.60
N TYR A 370 1.63 7.38 52.61
CA TYR A 370 1.16 8.21 53.72
C TYR A 370 0.05 9.11 53.17
#